data_AF-A0AAU2TBD9-F1
#
_entry.id   AF-A0AAU2TBD9-F1
#
_cell.length_a   1.000
_cell.length_b   1.000
_cell.length_c   1.000
_cell.angle_alpha   90.00
_cell.angle_beta   90.00
_cell.angle_gamma   90.00
#
_symmetry.space_group_name_H-M   'P 1'
#
loop_
_entity.id
_entity.type
_entity.pdbx_description
1 polymer ?
#
loop_
_entity_poly.entity_id
_entity_poly.type
_entity_poly.pdbx_seq_one_letter_code
_entity_poly.pdbx_strand_id
1 'polypeptide(L)'
;MGELLSVVTSDVQTLFRQEVELAKVEVRQEATKAGKAAGMYGGAGFAGYMVVLLLSLAAVFGLANVIDAGWAALIVAAVWAVVAAVLYQRGKTGMRTVAPKPEHTVETMKENAQWARHPTG
;
A
#
# COMPACT_ATOMS: atom_id res chain seq x y z
N MET A 1 42.59 -36.52 0.25
CA MET A 1 42.12 -35.32 0.98
C MET A 1 41.59 -34.23 0.05
N GLY A 2 42.27 -33.89 -1.07
CA GLY A 2 41.78 -32.86 -2.01
C GLY A 2 40.45 -33.19 -2.72
N GLU A 3 40.17 -34.45 -3.02
CA GLU A 3 38.91 -34.89 -3.66
C GLU A 3 37.67 -34.68 -2.78
N LEU A 4 37.75 -34.98 -1.48
CA LEU A 4 36.63 -34.83 -0.55
C LEU A 4 36.31 -33.35 -0.27
N LEU A 5 37.33 -32.49 -0.17
CA LEU A 5 37.15 -31.04 -0.05
C LEU A 5 36.53 -30.44 -1.32
N SER A 6 36.90 -30.96 -2.49
CA SER A 6 36.31 -30.56 -3.78
C SER A 6 34.81 -30.87 -3.85
N VAL A 7 34.40 -32.07 -3.42
CA VAL A 7 32.99 -32.50 -3.40
C VAL A 7 32.17 -31.63 -2.44
N VAL A 8 32.63 -31.43 -1.21
CA VAL A 8 31.92 -30.59 -0.22
C VAL A 8 31.78 -29.14 -0.70
N THR A 9 32.82 -28.58 -1.32
CA THR A 9 32.77 -27.21 -1.87
C THR A 9 31.77 -27.12 -3.03
N SER A 10 31.71 -28.14 -3.87
CA SER A 10 30.75 -28.25 -4.98
C SER A 10 29.31 -28.35 -4.47
N ASP A 11 29.06 -29.13 -3.41
CA ASP A 11 27.74 -29.30 -2.81
C ASP A 11 27.24 -28.00 -2.17
N VAL A 12 28.10 -27.29 -1.43
CA VAL A 12 27.77 -25.97 -0.84
C VAL A 12 27.46 -24.95 -1.94
N GLN A 13 28.24 -24.93 -3.02
CA GLN A 13 27.96 -24.05 -4.17
C GLN A 13 26.62 -24.40 -4.83
N THR A 14 26.25 -25.68 -4.86
CA THR A 14 24.98 -26.15 -5.42
C THR A 14 23.81 -25.77 -4.53
N LEU A 15 23.91 -25.93 -3.22
CA LEU A 15 22.90 -25.52 -2.24
C LEU A 15 22.69 -24.00 -2.29
N PHE A 16 23.77 -23.22 -2.30
CA PHE A 16 23.67 -21.76 -2.40
C PHE A 16 22.93 -21.32 -3.66
N ARG A 17 23.23 -21.94 -4.81
CA ARG A 17 22.48 -21.67 -6.05
C ARG A 17 21.00 -22.06 -5.93
N GLN A 18 20.69 -23.15 -5.25
CA GLN A 18 19.31 -23.57 -5.01
C GLN A 18 18.55 -22.62 -4.09
N GLU A 19 19.16 -22.13 -3.01
CA GLU A 19 18.55 -21.11 -2.15
C GLU A 19 18.27 -19.82 -2.90
N VAL A 20 19.20 -19.38 -3.76
CA VAL A 20 19.00 -18.19 -4.60
C VAL A 20 17.86 -18.41 -5.61
N GLU A 21 17.81 -19.56 -6.27
CA GLU A 21 16.70 -19.89 -7.18
C GLU A 21 15.37 -20.00 -6.43
N LEU A 22 15.34 -20.60 -5.25
CA LEU A 22 14.16 -20.71 -4.41
C LEU A 22 13.67 -19.33 -3.95
N ALA A 23 14.57 -18.49 -3.43
CA ALA A 23 14.26 -17.12 -3.04
C ALA A 23 13.73 -16.30 -4.22
N LYS A 24 14.30 -16.49 -5.42
CA LYS A 24 13.80 -15.85 -6.65
C LYS A 24 12.40 -16.33 -7.02
N VAL A 25 12.10 -17.62 -6.86
CA VAL A 25 10.75 -18.17 -7.06
C VAL A 25 9.77 -17.58 -6.06
N GLU A 26 10.12 -17.55 -4.78
CA GLU A 26 9.27 -17.02 -3.71
C GLU A 26 8.99 -15.52 -3.90
N VAL A 27 10.03 -14.72 -4.16
CA VAL A 27 9.89 -13.29 -4.47
C VAL A 27 9.01 -13.08 -5.71
N ARG A 28 9.16 -13.90 -6.76
CA ARG A 28 8.31 -13.79 -7.96
C ARG A 28 6.85 -14.15 -7.66
N GLN A 29 6.61 -15.18 -6.85
CA GLN A 29 5.27 -15.56 -6.44
C GLN A 29 4.61 -14.46 -5.61
N GLU A 30 5.32 -13.91 -4.62
CA GLU A 30 4.84 -12.81 -3.81
C GLU A 30 4.60 -11.54 -4.63
N ALA A 31 5.52 -11.18 -5.53
CA ALA A 31 5.33 -10.05 -6.45
C ALA A 31 4.11 -10.23 -7.36
N THR A 32 3.85 -11.46 -7.81
CA THR A 32 2.66 -11.76 -8.64
C THR A 32 1.37 -11.63 -7.83
N LYS A 33 1.35 -12.17 -6.60
CA LYS A 33 0.19 -12.04 -5.69
C LYS A 33 -0.07 -10.57 -5.36
N ALA A 34 0.96 -9.83 -4.98
CA ALA A 34 0.88 -8.41 -4.69
C ALA A 34 0.41 -7.60 -5.92
N GLY A 35 0.96 -7.90 -7.11
CA GLY A 35 0.55 -7.27 -8.37
C GLY A 35 -0.91 -7.54 -8.73
N LYS A 36 -1.38 -8.79 -8.56
CA LYS A 36 -2.79 -9.15 -8.76
C LYS A 36 -3.69 -8.41 -7.76
N ALA A 37 -3.33 -8.39 -6.48
CA ALA A 37 -4.07 -7.68 -5.45
C ALA A 37 -4.13 -6.17 -5.75
N ALA A 38 -3.00 -5.54 -6.07
CA ALA A 38 -2.93 -4.14 -6.46
C ALA A 38 -3.79 -3.84 -7.69
N GLY A 39 -3.75 -4.71 -8.71
CA GLY A 39 -4.60 -4.60 -9.89
C GLY A 39 -6.10 -4.71 -9.57
N MET A 40 -6.48 -5.66 -8.70
CA MET A 40 -7.87 -5.84 -8.27
C MET A 40 -8.36 -4.63 -7.45
N TYR A 41 -7.57 -4.13 -6.50
CA TYR A 41 -7.93 -2.94 -5.73
C TYR A 41 -7.96 -1.67 -6.58
N GLY A 42 -7.03 -1.53 -7.52
CA GLY A 42 -7.05 -0.43 -8.50
C GLY A 42 -8.31 -0.46 -9.36
N GLY A 43 -8.64 -1.63 -9.91
CA GLY A 43 -9.87 -1.83 -10.69
C GLY A 43 -11.14 -1.59 -9.87
N ALA A 44 -11.20 -2.10 -8.63
CA ALA A 44 -12.32 -1.87 -7.73
C ALA A 44 -12.49 -0.39 -7.36
N GLY A 45 -11.39 0.33 -7.13
CA GLY A 45 -11.41 1.77 -6.89
C GLY A 45 -11.96 2.56 -8.08
N PHE A 46 -11.49 2.24 -9.30
CA PHE A 46 -12.01 2.86 -10.52
C PHE A 46 -13.49 2.53 -10.76
N ALA A 47 -13.88 1.26 -10.64
CA ALA A 47 -15.26 0.83 -10.78
C ALA A 47 -16.18 1.51 -9.75
N GLY A 48 -15.74 1.60 -8.49
CA GLY A 48 -16.45 2.32 -7.43
C GLY A 48 -16.64 3.81 -7.76
N TYR A 49 -15.59 4.47 -8.26
CA TYR A 49 -15.67 5.86 -8.73
C TYR A 49 -16.68 6.02 -9.89
N MET A 50 -16.70 5.09 -10.84
CA MET A 50 -17.68 5.10 -11.94
C MET A 50 -19.12 4.93 -11.45
N VAL A 51 -19.37 4.02 -10.49
CA VAL A 51 -20.70 3.86 -9.88
C VAL A 51 -21.15 5.18 -9.24
N VAL A 52 -20.27 5.81 -8.48
CA VAL A 52 -20.54 7.09 -7.82
C VAL A 52 -20.84 8.21 -8.82
N LEU A 53 -20.09 8.27 -9.92
CA LEU A 53 -20.32 9.22 -11.01
C LEU A 53 -21.70 9.01 -11.66
N LEU A 54 -22.04 7.77 -12.00
CA LEU A 54 -23.32 7.43 -12.62
C LEU A 54 -24.51 7.68 -11.68
N LEU A 55 -24.36 7.38 -10.38
CA LEU A 55 -25.37 7.72 -9.38
C LEU A 55 -25.56 9.23 -9.25
N SER A 56 -24.48 10.02 -9.35
CA SER A 56 -24.56 11.48 -9.33
C SER A 56 -25.33 12.02 -10.54
N LEU A 57 -25.05 11.49 -11.74
CA LEU A 57 -25.79 11.82 -12.97
C LEU A 57 -27.27 11.42 -12.84
N ALA A 58 -27.54 10.21 -12.37
CA ALA A 58 -28.90 9.72 -12.16
C ALA A 58 -29.66 10.58 -11.15
N ALA A 59 -29.00 11.05 -10.07
CA ALA A 59 -29.61 11.96 -9.11
C ALA A 59 -29.94 13.31 -9.75
N VAL A 60 -29.02 13.91 -10.52
CA VAL A 60 -29.28 15.17 -11.24
C VAL A 60 -30.44 15.02 -12.20
N PHE A 61 -30.44 14.00 -13.06
CA PHE A 61 -31.53 13.78 -14.01
C PHE A 61 -32.84 13.43 -13.31
N GLY A 62 -32.80 12.65 -12.23
CA GLY A 62 -33.96 12.33 -11.41
C GLY A 62 -34.61 13.59 -10.84
N LEU A 63 -33.82 14.45 -10.19
CA LEU A 63 -34.29 15.73 -9.65
C LEU A 63 -34.75 16.69 -10.77
N ALA A 64 -34.09 16.68 -11.92
CA ALA A 64 -34.45 17.54 -13.05
C ALA A 64 -35.85 17.25 -13.62
N ASN A 65 -36.49 16.12 -13.28
CA ASN A 65 -37.89 15.86 -13.63
C ASN A 65 -38.90 16.68 -12.79
N VAL A 66 -38.47 17.21 -11.64
CA VAL A 66 -39.35 17.93 -10.70
C VAL A 66 -38.90 19.36 -10.43
N ILE A 67 -37.64 19.69 -10.70
CA ILE A 67 -37.05 21.04 -10.58
C ILE A 67 -36.17 21.36 -11.79
N ASP A 68 -35.79 22.63 -11.97
CA ASP A 68 -34.84 23.02 -13.02
C ASP A 68 -33.48 22.31 -12.86
N ALA A 69 -32.88 21.94 -13.99
CA ALA A 69 -31.65 21.14 -14.03
C ALA A 69 -30.46 21.83 -13.35
N GLY A 70 -30.39 23.17 -13.39
CA GLY A 70 -29.36 23.93 -12.69
C GLY A 70 -29.45 23.76 -11.18
N TRP A 71 -30.67 23.86 -10.63
CA TRP A 71 -30.91 23.65 -9.20
C TRP A 71 -30.69 22.19 -8.78
N ALA A 72 -31.08 21.23 -9.61
CA ALA A 72 -30.78 19.81 -9.38
C ALA A 72 -29.27 19.55 -9.27
N ALA A 73 -28.49 20.09 -10.21
CA ALA A 73 -27.03 19.99 -10.19
C ALA A 73 -26.42 20.65 -8.95
N LEU A 74 -26.91 21.83 -8.55
CA LEU A 74 -26.43 22.52 -7.35
C LEU A 74 -26.69 21.73 -6.06
N ILE A 75 -27.85 21.07 -5.94
CA ILE A 75 -28.16 20.23 -4.78
C ILE A 75 -27.20 19.04 -4.70
N VAL A 76 -26.99 18.32 -5.81
CA VAL A 76 -26.06 17.18 -5.85
C VAL A 76 -24.63 17.63 -5.58
N ALA A 77 -24.22 18.79 -6.09
CA ALA A 77 -22.91 19.38 -5.79
C ALA A 77 -22.75 19.73 -4.30
N ALA A 78 -23.80 20.26 -3.66
CA ALA A 78 -23.78 20.55 -2.23
C ALA A 78 -23.62 19.26 -1.39
N VAL A 79 -24.27 18.16 -1.78
CA VAL A 79 -24.08 16.84 -1.15
C VAL A 79 -22.61 16.40 -1.25
N TRP A 80 -22.00 16.54 -2.43
CA TRP A 80 -20.58 16.23 -2.62
C TRP A 80 -19.65 17.13 -1.80
N ALA A 81 -19.98 18.41 -1.66
CA ALA A 81 -19.21 19.33 -0.82
C ALA A 81 -19.23 18.89 0.66
N VAL A 82 -20.37 18.43 1.16
CA VAL A 82 -20.47 17.87 2.52
C VAL A 82 -19.63 16.59 2.66
N VAL A 83 -19.73 15.66 1.71
CA VAL A 83 -18.92 14.43 1.71
C VAL A 83 -17.43 14.77 1.72
N ALA A 84 -17.00 15.70 0.86
CA ALA A 84 -15.60 16.16 0.80
C ALA A 84 -15.14 16.79 2.11
N ALA A 85 -15.96 17.63 2.74
CA ALA A 85 -15.66 18.24 4.03
C ALA A 85 -15.46 17.18 5.13
N VAL A 86 -16.34 16.17 5.20
CA VAL A 86 -16.22 15.07 6.18
C VAL A 86 -14.96 14.24 5.92
N LEU A 87 -14.70 13.85 4.68
CA LEU A 87 -13.51 13.08 4.32
C LEU A 87 -12.22 13.84 4.64
N TYR A 88 -12.17 15.14 4.32
CA TYR A 88 -11.05 16.00 4.66
C TYR A 88 -10.81 16.06 6.17
N GLN A 89 -11.85 16.25 6.98
CA GLN A 89 -11.73 16.29 8.43
C GLN A 89 -11.25 14.96 9.02
N ARG A 90 -11.77 13.83 8.51
CA ARG A 90 -11.33 12.49 8.96
C ARG A 90 -9.90 12.19 8.54
N GLY A 91 -9.52 12.50 7.30
CA GLY A 91 -8.14 12.34 6.81
C GLY A 91 -7.15 13.18 7.62
N LYS A 92 -7.50 14.45 7.90
CA LYS A 92 -6.70 15.33 8.75
C LYS A 92 -6.50 14.79 10.17
N THR A 93 -7.52 14.14 10.73
CA THR A 93 -7.45 13.54 12.07
C THR A 93 -6.58 12.28 12.06
N GLY A 94 -6.74 11.41 11.06
CA GLY A 94 -5.93 10.19 10.93
C GLY A 94 -4.43 10.49 10.70
N MET A 95 -4.10 11.53 9.93
CA MET A 95 -2.69 11.93 9.73
C MET A 95 -2.04 12.46 11.01
N ARG A 96 -2.80 13.01 11.96
CA ARG A 96 -2.26 13.48 13.24
C ARG A 96 -1.86 12.34 14.18
N THR A 97 -2.39 11.14 13.97
CA THR A 97 -2.07 9.95 14.79
C THR A 97 -0.98 9.08 14.18
N VAL A 98 -0.56 9.34 12.94
CA VAL A 98 0.57 8.62 12.33
C VAL A 98 1.86 9.31 12.78
N ALA A 99 2.53 8.76 13.79
CA ALA A 99 3.87 9.19 14.18
C ALA A 99 4.85 8.92 13.02
N PRO A 100 5.42 9.96 12.37
CA PRO A 100 6.26 9.79 11.18
C PRO A 100 7.62 9.14 11.47
N LYS A 101 7.99 9.01 12.75
CA LYS A 101 9.22 8.34 13.19
C LYS A 101 8.85 7.18 14.11
N PRO A 102 9.26 5.94 13.79
CA PRO A 102 9.29 4.89 14.79
C PRO A 102 10.38 5.26 15.82
N GLU A 103 9.96 5.92 16.89
CA GLU A 103 10.86 6.42 17.94
C GLU A 103 11.75 5.30 18.49
N HIS A 104 11.15 4.11 18.69
CA HIS A 104 11.84 2.90 19.14
C HIS A 104 12.91 2.39 18.16
N THR A 105 12.69 2.50 16.84
CA THR A 105 13.67 2.05 15.83
C THR A 105 14.84 3.01 15.73
N VAL A 106 14.60 4.32 15.89
CA VAL A 106 15.68 5.32 15.91
C VAL A 106 16.53 5.17 17.18
N GLU A 107 15.91 4.81 18.31
CA GLU A 107 16.59 4.61 19.59
C GLU A 107 17.45 3.33 19.59
N THR A 108 16.92 2.20 19.12
CA THR A 108 17.71 0.96 18.97
C THR A 108 18.85 1.10 17.96
N MET A 109 18.68 1.86 16.87
CA MET A 109 19.79 2.15 15.96
C MET A 109 20.88 3.02 16.60
N LYS A 110 20.52 3.97 17.47
CA LYS A 110 21.48 4.79 18.22
C LYS A 110 22.22 3.95 19.27
N GLU A 111 21.52 3.08 19.98
CA GLU A 111 22.09 2.19 21.00
C GLU A 111 23.06 1.18 20.37
N ASN A 112 22.67 0.55 19.25
CA ASN A 112 23.55 -0.34 18.48
C ASN A 112 24.79 0.39 17.93
N ALA A 113 24.62 1.62 17.47
CA ALA A 113 25.76 2.44 17.01
C ALA A 113 26.67 2.88 18.16
N GLN A 114 26.13 3.11 19.36
CA GLN A 114 26.90 3.42 20.56
C GLN A 114 27.69 2.20 21.05
N TRP A 115 27.08 1.02 21.08
CA TRP A 115 27.74 -0.24 21.42
C TRP A 115 28.88 -0.56 20.45
N ALA A 116 28.68 -0.36 19.14
CA ALA A 116 29.72 -0.55 18.13
C ALA A 116 30.90 0.45 18.25
N ARG A 117 30.68 1.62 18.87
CA ARG A 117 31.74 2.62 19.12
C ARG A 117 32.50 2.41 20.42
N HIS A 118 31.91 1.72 21.40
CA HIS A 118 32.54 1.39 22.67
C HIS A 118 32.26 -0.08 23.03
N PRO A 119 32.89 -1.03 22.32
CA PRO A 119 32.81 -2.44 22.69
C PRO A 119 33.50 -2.60 24.05
N THR A 120 32.71 -2.64 25.12
CA THR A 120 33.20 -3.07 26.43
C THR A 120 33.34 -4.59 26.35
N GLY A 121 34.59 -5.04 26.39
CA GLY A 121 34.94 -6.47 26.50
C GLY A 121 34.79 -6.99 27.92
#